data_AF-A0A819YMC5-F1
#
_entry.id   AF-A0A819YMC5-F1
#
_cell.length_a   1.000
_cell.length_b   1.000
_cell.length_c   1.000
_cell.angle_alpha   90.00
_cell.angle_beta   90.00
_cell.angle_gamma   90.00
#
_symmetry.space_group_name_H-M   'P 1'
#
loop_
_entity.id
_entity.type
_entity.pdbx_description
1 polymer ?
#
loop_
_entity_poly.entity_id
_entity_poly.type
_entity_poly.pdbx_seq_one_letter_code
_entity_poly.pdbx_strand_id
1 'polypeptide(L)' 'MSSDSSKKDELYTTSCGHCTFTLPVRYQDLVLIGQGTYGIVVRATNTTTGKYVAIKKILRPFET' A
#
# COMPACT_ATOMS: atom_id res chain seq x y z
N MET A 1 12.18 13.07 28.18
CA MET A 1 12.21 12.01 27.15
C MET A 1 10.78 11.68 26.78
N SER A 2 10.23 12.25 25.71
CA SER A 2 9.01 11.78 25.01
C SER A 2 8.72 12.76 23.88
N SER A 3 9.37 12.53 22.74
CA SER A 3 9.07 13.23 21.48
C SER A 3 9.00 12.17 20.40
N ASP A 4 7.87 11.48 20.26
CA ASP A 4 7.65 10.57 19.13
C ASP A 4 6.20 10.63 18.64
N SER A 5 5.88 11.73 17.95
CA SER A 5 4.52 12.03 17.50
C SER A 5 4.39 12.30 15.99
N SER A 6 5.40 12.05 15.14
CA SER A 6 5.37 12.63 13.78
C SER A 6 5.70 11.73 12.58
N LYS A 7 5.82 10.40 12.72
CA LYS A 7 6.20 9.52 11.56
C LYS A 7 5.14 8.57 11.02
N LYS A 8 3.88 8.61 11.50
CA LYS A 8 2.86 7.62 11.10
C LYS A 8 2.37 7.72 9.65
N ASP A 9 2.59 8.86 9.00
CA ASP A 9 2.06 9.18 7.68
C ASP A 9 3.13 9.51 6.64
N GLU A 10 4.40 9.19 6.93
CA GLU A 10 5.44 9.24 5.90
C GLU A 10 5.02 8.30 4.76
N LEU A 11 4.91 8.85 3.55
CA LEU A 11 4.54 8.11 2.35
C LEU A 11 5.79 7.72 1.59
N TYR A 12 5.77 6.53 1.01
CA TYR A 12 6.77 6.11 0.03
C TYR A 12 6.07 5.64 -1.24
N THR A 13 6.81 5.69 -2.35
CA THR A 13 6.34 5.23 -3.65
C THR A 13 7.13 4.01 -4.10
N THR A 14 6.43 2.97 -4.51
CA THR A 14 7.04 1.73 -5.02
C THR A 14 6.22 1.15 -6.16
N SER A 15 6.85 0.41 -7.07
CA SER A 15 6.18 -0.32 -8.14
C SER A 15 5.92 -1.77 -7.71
N CYS A 16 4.73 -2.27 -8.04
CA CYS A 16 4.38 -3.68 -7.87
C CYS A 16 3.49 -4.11 -9.05
N GLY A 17 3.95 -5.09 -9.83
CA GLY A 17 3.35 -5.41 -11.12
C GLY A 17 3.48 -4.24 -12.10
N HIS A 18 2.40 -3.93 -12.83
CA HIS A 18 2.35 -2.83 -13.80
C HIS A 18 1.87 -1.49 -13.17
N CYS A 19 1.82 -1.39 -11.85
CA CYS A 19 1.27 -0.24 -11.15
C CYS A 19 2.24 0.34 -10.13
N THR A 20 2.13 1.66 -9.94
CA THR A 20 2.84 2.39 -8.89
C THR A 20 1.94 2.60 -7.67
N PHE A 21 2.42 2.28 -6.48
CA PHE A 21 1.75 2.49 -5.21
C PHE A 21 2.39 3.64 -4.46
N THR A 22 1.57 4.50 -3.86
CA THR A 22 2.00 5.50 -2.89
C THR A 22 1.28 5.19 -1.59
N LEU A 23 2.02 4.73 -0.58
CA LEU A 23 1.47 4.16 0.64
C LEU A 23 2.23 4.68 1.87
N PRO A 24 1.60 4.69 3.05
CA PRO A 24 2.31 4.89 4.31
C PRO A 24 3.41 3.84 4.51
N VAL A 25 4.57 4.26 5.03
CA VAL A 25 5.74 3.41 5.31
C VAL A 25 5.45 2.22 6.23
N ARG A 26 4.31 2.19 6.92
CA ARG A 26 3.88 1.03 7.71
C ARG A 26 3.45 -0.18 6.89
N TYR A 27 3.15 -0.02 5.60
CA TYR A 27 2.80 -1.13 4.72
C TYR A 27 4.00 -1.50 3.87
N GLN A 28 4.61 -2.66 4.14
CA GLN A 28 5.84 -3.11 3.51
C GLN A 28 5.64 -4.46 2.80
N ASP A 29 6.66 -4.93 2.10
CA ASP A 29 6.72 -6.26 1.46
C ASP A 29 5.53 -6.52 0.51
N LEU A 30 5.29 -5.57 -0.40
CA LEU A 30 4.19 -5.68 -1.37
C LEU A 30 4.39 -6.89 -2.28
N VAL A 31 3.40 -7.78 -2.29
CA VAL A 31 3.32 -8.93 -3.19
C VAL A 31 2.03 -8.86 -3.98
N LEU A 32 2.11 -8.91 -5.31
CA LEU A 32 0.92 -8.97 -6.16
C LEU A 32 0.17 -10.28 -5.92
N ILE A 33 -1.11 -10.18 -5.54
CA ILE A 33 -1.98 -11.35 -5.28
C ILE A 33 -3.19 -11.42 -6.21
N GLY A 34 -3.51 -10.35 -6.93
CA GLY A 34 -4.57 -10.41 -7.93
C GLY A 34 -4.67 -9.16 -8.80
N GLN A 35 -5.14 -9.36 -10.03
CA GLN A 35 -5.49 -8.29 -10.96
C GLN A 35 -6.94 -8.49 -11.39
N GLY A 36 -7.71 -7.41 -11.40
CA GLY A 36 -9.06 -7.40 -11.97
C GLY A 36 -9.27 -6.17 -12.85
N THR A 37 -10.45 -6.07 -13.46
CA THR A 37 -10.80 -5.02 -14.42
C THR A 37 -10.58 -3.61 -13.87
N TYR A 38 -10.94 -3.39 -12.60
CA TYR A 38 -10.85 -2.07 -11.96
C TYR A 38 -9.55 -1.83 -11.18
N GLY A 39 -8.55 -2.71 -11.34
CA GLY A 39 -7.23 -2.53 -10.77
C GLY A 39 -6.69 -3.74 -10.03
N ILE A 40 -5.67 -3.53 -9.20
CA ILE A 40 -4.83 -4.61 -8.65
C ILE A 40 -4.92 -4.72 -7.13
N VAL A 41 -4.73 -5.92 -6.62
CA VAL A 41 -4.68 -6.25 -5.19
C VAL A 41 -3.26 -6.73 -4.86
N VAL A 42 -2.65 -6.15 -3.84
CA VAL A 42 -1.38 -6.60 -3.26
C VAL A 42 -1.59 -7.03 -1.81
N ARG A 43 -0.83 -8.04 -1.38
CA ARG A 43 -0.60 -8.32 0.05
C ARG A 43 0.50 -7.37 0.53
N ALA A 44 0.34 -6.79 1.70
CA ALA A 44 1.41 -6.07 2.40
C ALA A 44 1.50 -6.53 3.87
N THR A 45 2.68 -6.41 4.46
CA THR A 45 2.89 -6.54 5.90
C THR A 45 2.59 -5.20 6.55
N ASN A 46 1.63 -5.15 7.49
CA ASN A 46 1.41 -3.99 8.34
C ASN A 46 2.41 -4.03 9.51
N THR A 47 3.48 -3.24 9.46
CA THR A 47 4.56 -3.23 10.45
C THR A 47 4.13 -2.81 11.85
N THR A 48 2.99 -2.11 11.98
CA THR A 48 2.44 -1.74 13.30
C THR A 48 1.79 -2.92 14.01
N THR A 49 1.20 -3.86 13.27
CA THR A 49 0.46 -5.01 13.83
C THR A 49 1.12 -6.36 13.57
N GLY A 50 2.11 -6.41 12.68
CA GLY A 50 2.75 -7.64 12.19
C GLY A 50 1.85 -8.50 11.29
N LYS A 51 0.63 -8.03 10.96
CA LYS A 51 -0.35 -8.83 10.21
C LYS A 51 -0.29 -8.53 8.71
N TYR A 52 -0.63 -9.54 7.91
CA TYR A 52 -0.88 -9.34 6.49
C TYR A 52 -2.21 -8.63 6.26
N VAL A 53 -2.20 -7.69 5.32
CA VAL A 53 -3.37 -6.98 4.83
C VAL A 53 -3.43 -7.02 3.31
N ALA A 54 -4.63 -6.92 2.76
CA ALA A 54 -4.85 -6.74 1.32
C ALA A 54 -5.06 -5.25 1.02
N ILE A 55 -4.38 -4.74 0.00
CA ILE A 55 -4.51 -3.36 -0.48
C ILE A 55 -4.96 -3.42 -1.94
N LYS A 56 -6.14 -2.87 -2.23
CA LYS A 56 -6.69 -2.76 -3.59
C LYS A 56 -6.46 -1.35 -4.12
N LYS A 57 -5.65 -1.23 -5.19
CA LYS A 57 -5.51 0.01 -5.96
C LYS A 57 -6.57 0.04 -7.04
N ILE A 58 -7.50 0.98 -6.95
CA ILE A 58 -8.50 1.25 -7.99
C ILE A 58 -7.84 2.06 -9.09
N LEU A 59 -7.85 1.56 -10.32
CA LEU A 59 -7.31 2.24 -11.48
C LEU A 59 -8.41 3.05 -12.14
N ARG A 60 -8.10 4.31 -12.49
CA ARG A 60 -9.00 5.22 -13.21
C ARG A 60 -10.44 5.23 -12.63
N PRO A 61 -10.60 5.52 -11.34
CA PRO A 61 -11.92 5.50 -10.69
C PRO A 61 -12.94 6.49 -11.29
N PHE A 62 -12.47 7.44 -12.10
CA PHE A 62 -13.28 8.53 -12.67
C PHE A 62 -13.16 8.62 -14.21
N GLU A 63 -12.70 7.56 -14.89
CA GLU A 63 -12.78 7.53 -16.36
C GLU A 63 -14.26 7.46 -16.79
N THR A 64 -14.65 8.40 -17.66
CA THR A 64 -15.94 8.47 -18.37
C THR A 64 -15.90 7.73 -19.69
#